data_AF-G2YDR6-F1
#
_entry.id   AF-G2YDR6-F1
#
_cell.length_a   1.000
_cell.length_b   1.000
_cell.length_c   1.000
_cell.angle_alpha   90.00
_cell.angle_beta   90.00
_cell.angle_gamma   90.00
#
_symmetry.space_group_name_H-M   'P 1'
#
loop_
_entity.id
_entity.type
_entity.pdbx_description
1 polymer ?
#
loop_
_entity_poly.entity_id
_entity_poly.type
_entity_poly.pdbx_seq_one_letter_code
_entity_poly.pdbx_strand_id
1 'polypeptide(L)'
;MSAFETKTKGDAWRRVPVTYILTQQDYSVPRPYQDLMLEKVKSEGVVLKTEDYETCYSVFITKEKEIVDAVVVAAGDERNLG
;
A
#
# COMPACT_ATOMS: atom_id res chain seq x y z
N MET A 1 9.47 6.98 -17.69
CA MET A 1 8.85 7.27 -16.37
C MET A 1 7.37 7.65 -16.44
N SER A 2 6.71 7.72 -17.61
CA SER A 2 5.27 8.04 -17.69
C SER A 2 4.31 6.89 -17.34
N ALA A 3 4.76 5.63 -17.27
CA ALA A 3 3.88 4.47 -17.09
C ALA A 3 3.35 4.29 -15.65
N PHE A 4 3.97 4.96 -14.67
CA PHE A 4 3.63 4.84 -13.24
C PHE A 4 3.11 6.14 -12.63
N GLU A 5 2.94 7.19 -13.45
CA GLU A 5 2.62 8.53 -12.99
C GLU A 5 1.33 9.01 -13.63
N THR A 6 0.38 9.43 -12.79
CA THR A 6 -0.82 10.11 -13.23
C THR A 6 -1.05 11.33 -12.34
N LYS A 7 -1.54 12.42 -12.93
CA LYS A 7 -1.86 13.63 -12.15
C LYS A 7 -3.08 13.37 -11.29
N THR A 8 -2.93 13.50 -9.98
CA THR A 8 -4.04 13.41 -9.03
C THR A 8 -4.52 14.80 -8.63
N LYS A 9 -5.79 14.93 -8.25
CA LYS A 9 -6.37 16.18 -7.70
C LYS A 9 -6.19 16.30 -6.17
N GLY A 10 -5.65 15.27 -5.52
CA GLY A 10 -5.46 15.21 -4.08
C GLY A 10 -4.38 14.21 -3.68
N ASP A 11 -3.88 14.38 -2.46
CA ASP A 11 -2.72 13.68 -1.91
C ASP A 11 -2.94 13.26 -0.46
N ALA A 12 -4.16 12.80 -0.11
CA ALA A 12 -4.50 12.42 1.26
C ALA A 12 -3.50 11.42 1.87
N TRP A 13 -3.02 10.47 1.06
CA TRP A 13 -2.00 9.47 1.43
C TRP A 13 -0.66 10.08 1.90
N ARG A 14 -0.39 11.37 1.65
CA ARG A 14 0.78 12.09 2.16
C ARG A 14 0.57 12.69 3.56
N ARG A 15 -0.68 12.80 3.99
CA ARG A 15 -1.09 13.53 5.21
C ARG A 15 -1.71 12.63 6.27
N VAL A 16 -2.27 11.50 5.85
CA VAL A 16 -2.82 10.50 6.76
C VAL A 16 -1.88 9.31 6.87
N PRO A 17 -1.87 8.59 7.99
CA PRO A 17 -1.14 7.35 8.11
C PRO A 17 -1.61 6.34 7.06
N VAL A 18 -0.65 5.70 6.37
CA VAL A 18 -0.93 4.68 5.37
C VAL A 18 -0.29 3.36 5.77
N THR A 19 -1.01 2.28 5.50
CA THR A 19 -0.49 0.91 5.46
C THR A 19 -0.72 0.38 4.04
N TYR A 20 0.36 0.03 3.35
CA TYR A 20 0.33 -0.51 1.99
C TYR A 20 0.42 -2.04 2.03
N ILE A 21 -0.44 -2.71 1.27
CA ILE A 21 -0.45 -4.17 1.13
C ILE A 21 0.35 -4.56 -0.10
N LEU A 22 1.49 -5.21 0.11
CA LEU A 22 2.32 -5.81 -0.92
C LEU A 22 1.80 -7.21 -1.28
N THR A 23 1.84 -7.53 -2.58
CA THR A 23 1.38 -8.81 -3.13
C THR A 23 2.51 -9.48 -3.91
N GLN A 24 2.83 -10.73 -3.59
CA GLN A 24 3.98 -11.42 -4.20
C GLN A 24 3.68 -12.07 -5.56
N GLN A 25 2.42 -12.44 -5.81
CA GLN A 25 1.99 -13.20 -6.99
C GLN A 25 1.08 -12.36 -7.90
N ASP A 26 1.24 -11.04 -7.84
CA ASP A 26 0.48 -10.09 -8.62
C ASP A 26 1.14 -9.83 -9.98
N TYR A 27 0.50 -10.31 -11.04
CA TYR A 27 0.96 -10.11 -12.42
C TYR A 27 0.41 -8.83 -13.05
N SER A 28 -0.56 -8.16 -12.42
CA SER A 28 -1.07 -6.86 -12.86
C SER A 28 -0.14 -5.75 -12.40
N VAL A 29 0.37 -5.85 -11.17
CA VAL A 29 1.38 -4.95 -10.60
C VAL A 29 2.50 -5.79 -9.97
N PRO A 30 3.47 -6.25 -10.76
CA PRO A 30 4.60 -7.05 -10.26
C PRO A 30 5.37 -6.38 -9.12
N ARG A 31 5.96 -7.19 -8.24
CA ARG A 31 6.71 -6.71 -7.06
C ARG A 31 7.73 -5.60 -7.38
N PRO A 32 8.57 -5.69 -8.43
CA PRO A 32 9.50 -4.61 -8.76
C PRO A 32 8.81 -3.26 -9.00
N TYR A 33 7.57 -3.25 -9.49
CA TYR A 33 6.83 -2.01 -9.71
C TYR A 33 6.25 -1.47 -8.40
N GLN A 34 5.77 -2.34 -7.52
CA GLN A 34 5.35 -1.95 -6.17
C GLN A 34 6.54 -1.33 -5.40
N ASP A 35 7.71 -1.96 -5.49
CA ASP A 35 8.94 -1.45 -4.85
C ASP A 35 9.32 -0.07 -5.40
N LEU A 36 9.34 0.12 -6.72
CA LEU A 36 9.60 1.42 -7.34
C LEU A 36 8.61 2.51 -6.90
N MET A 37 7.32 2.17 -6.79
CA MET A 37 6.30 3.09 -6.28
C MET A 37 6.56 3.48 -4.82
N LEU A 38 6.89 2.51 -3.97
CA LEU A 38 7.15 2.74 -2.55
C LEU A 38 8.45 3.49 -2.30
N GLU A 39 9.51 3.22 -3.08
CA GLU A 39 10.76 3.98 -3.03
C GLU A 39 10.52 5.46 -3.35
N LYS A 40 9.74 5.72 -4.40
CA LYS A 40 9.35 7.09 -4.77
C LYS A 40 8.58 7.77 -3.64
N VAL A 41 7.57 7.12 -3.08
CA VAL A 41 6.78 7.64 -1.96
C VAL A 41 7.67 7.95 -0.74
N LYS A 42 8.60 7.05 -0.39
CA LYS A 42 9.57 7.26 0.69
C LYS A 42 10.51 8.43 0.41
N SER A 43 10.97 8.59 -0.83
CA SER A 43 11.83 9.71 -1.24
C SER A 43 11.17 11.08 -1.11
N GLU A 44 9.83 11.11 -1.06
CA GLU A 44 9.03 12.32 -0.85
C GLU A 44 8.75 12.61 0.63
N GLY A 45 9.36 11.85 1.54
CA GLY A 45 9.24 12.04 2.99
C GLY A 45 7.98 11.44 3.61
N VAL A 46 7.21 10.64 2.85
CA VAL A 46 6.00 10.01 3.35
C VAL A 46 6.33 8.74 4.11
N VAL A 47 5.83 8.64 5.34
CA VAL A 47 6.01 7.49 6.22
C VAL A 47 4.79 6.57 6.11
N LEU A 48 5.00 5.38 5.55
CA LEU A 48 3.98 4.33 5.46
C LEU A 48 4.47 3.04 6.11
N LYS A 49 3.52 2.23 6.58
CA LYS A 49 3.77 0.82 6.92
C LYS A 49 3.53 -0.05 5.69
N THR A 50 4.21 -1.18 5.63
CA THR A 50 3.99 -2.18 4.59
C THR A 50 3.70 -3.52 5.23
N GLU A 51 2.76 -4.26 4.66
CA GLU A 51 2.52 -5.67 4.99
C GLU A 51 2.64 -6.49 3.71
N ASP A 52 3.25 -7.67 3.79
CA ASP A 52 3.67 -8.46 2.62
C ASP A 52 2.99 -9.82 2.62
N TYR A 53 2.18 -10.07 1.59
CA TYR A 53 1.34 -11.26 1.50
C TYR A 53 1.65 -12.07 0.24
N GLU A 54 1.77 -13.39 0.42
CA GLU A 54 1.82 -14.34 -0.68
C GLU A 54 0.42 -14.52 -1.28
N THR A 55 0.08 -13.64 -2.23
CA THR A 55 -1.23 -13.58 -2.90
C THR A 55 -1.15 -12.78 -4.21
N CYS A 56 -2.23 -12.81 -4.99
CA CYS A 56 -2.39 -12.09 -6.25
C CYS A 56 -3.06 -10.70 -6.06
N TYR A 57 -3.32 -9.99 -7.17
CA TYR A 57 -3.92 -8.65 -7.20
C TYR A 57 -5.23 -8.53 -6.39
N SER A 58 -6.04 -9.58 -6.38
CA SER A 58 -7.34 -9.61 -5.69
C SER A 58 -7.21 -10.26 -4.31
N VAL A 59 -6.53 -9.56 -3.40
CA VAL A 59 -6.22 -10.04 -2.04
C VAL A 59 -7.45 -10.53 -1.26
N PHE A 60 -8.59 -9.86 -1.44
CA PHE A 60 -9.85 -10.20 -0.78
C PHE A 60 -10.44 -11.56 -1.20
N ILE A 61 -9.98 -12.16 -2.30
CA ILE A 61 -10.46 -13.48 -2.75
C ILE A 61 -9.74 -14.62 -2.04
N THR A 62 -8.45 -14.46 -1.77
CA THR A 62 -7.59 -15.55 -1.28
C THR A 62 -7.10 -15.35 0.16
N LYS A 63 -7.20 -14.11 0.66
CA LYS A 63 -6.69 -13.63 1.95
C LYS A 63 -7.71 -12.76 2.68
N GLU A 64 -9.01 -13.03 2.49
CA GLU A 64 -10.10 -12.19 3.04
C GLU A 64 -9.89 -11.90 4.53
N LYS A 65 -9.69 -12.96 5.34
CA LYS A 65 -9.50 -12.82 6.78
C LYS A 65 -8.26 -11.98 7.11
N GLU A 66 -7.13 -12.27 6.49
CA GLU A 66 -5.88 -11.55 6.74
C GLU A 66 -6.02 -10.06 6.39
N ILE A 67 -6.70 -9.75 5.29
CA ILE A 67 -6.94 -8.37 4.87
C ILE A 67 -7.92 -7.65 5.81
N VAL A 68 -8.97 -8.32 6.27
CA VAL A 68 -9.87 -7.75 7.30
C VAL A 68 -9.11 -7.45 8.58
N ASP A 69 -8.27 -8.38 9.05
CA ASP A 69 -7.45 -8.19 10.24
C ASP A 69 -6.47 -7.02 10.06
N ALA A 70 -5.80 -6.92 8.90
CA ALA A 70 -4.91 -5.81 8.56
C ALA A 70 -5.62 -4.45 8.57
N VAL A 71 -6.85 -4.38 8.04
CA VAL A 71 -7.68 -3.17 8.05
C VAL A 71 -8.07 -2.77 9.48
N VAL A 72 -8.46 -3.74 10.32
CA VAL A 72 -8.79 -3.47 11.73
C VAL A 72 -7.58 -2.93 12.48
N VAL A 73 -6.39 -3.52 12.25
CA VAL A 73 -5.14 -3.03 12.83
C VAL A 73 -4.81 -1.62 12.35
N ALA A 74 -4.93 -1.35 11.05
CA ALA A 74 -4.68 -0.02 10.50
C ALA A 74 -5.66 1.05 11.03
N ALA A 75 -6.92 0.67 11.27
CA ALA A 75 -7.92 1.57 11.86
C ALA A 75 -7.60 1.93 13.32
N GLY A 76 -7.03 0.98 14.07
CA GLY A 76 -6.57 1.18 15.46
C GLY A 76 -5.14 1.74 15.59
N ASP A 77 -4.48 2.09 14.49
CA ASP A 77 -3.09 2.53 14.50
C ASP A 77 -2.91 3.84 15.28
N GLU A 78 -1.93 3.88 16.19
CA GLU A 78 -1.62 5.06 17.01
C GLU A 78 -1.31 6.32 16.19
N ARG A 79 -0.82 6.15 14.94
CA ARG A 79 -0.57 7.25 14.02
C ARG A 79 -1.85 8.03 13.68
N ASN A 80 -3.03 7.43 13.87
CA ASN A 80 -4.33 8.07 13.64
C ASN A 80 -4.71 9.10 14.72
N LEU A 81 -3.95 9.17 15.82
CA LEU A 81 -4.17 10.11 16.93
C LEU A 81 -3.45 11.46 16.76
N GLY A 82 -2.64 11.59 15.71
CA GLY A 82 -1.85 12.79 15.39
C GLY A 82 -2.61 13.87 14.63
#